data_AF-A0A6M2E2T0-F1
#
_entry.id   AF-A0A6M2E2T0-F1
#
_cell.length_a   1.000
_cell.length_b   1.000
_cell.length_c   1.000
_cell.angle_alpha   90.00
_cell.angle_beta   90.00
_cell.angle_gamma   90.00
#
_symmetry.space_group_name_H-M   'P 1'
#
loop_
_entity.id
_entity.type
_entity.pdbx_description
1 polymer ?
#
loop_
_entity_poly.entity_id
_entity_poly.type
_entity_poly.pdbx_seq_one_letter_code
_entity_poly.pdbx_strand_id
1 'polypeptide(L)'
;LPANWSFVDVLGLDPEFLAMVPSPVAAVLLLFPVSGNYENFVKQRSHEIESGGQVVSDKVFFMKQTIKNACGAMALLHSLANSLDQVPFEEDSLVKKFLDAT
;
A
#
# COMPACT_ATOMS: atom_id res chain seq x y z
N LEU A 1 -13.17 4.08 -7.04
CA LEU A 1 -12.05 4.06 -7.99
C LEU A 1 -12.54 4.64 -9.30
N PRO A 2 -11.68 5.24 -10.13
CA PRO A 2 -12.03 5.59 -11.50
C PRO A 2 -12.50 4.34 -12.26
N ALA A 3 -13.35 4.51 -13.28
CA ALA A 3 -14.02 3.38 -13.93
C ALA A 3 -13.08 2.34 -14.56
N ASN A 4 -11.84 2.72 -14.87
CA ASN A 4 -10.80 1.88 -15.47
C ASN A 4 -9.88 1.18 -14.44
N TRP A 5 -10.12 1.34 -13.14
CA TRP A 5 -9.31 0.73 -12.09
C TRP A 5 -10.16 -0.12 -11.14
N SER A 6 -9.68 -1.32 -10.85
CA SER A 6 -10.32 -2.27 -9.94
C SER A 6 -9.29 -3.04 -9.14
N PHE A 7 -9.73 -3.62 -8.02
CA PHE A 7 -8.98 -4.67 -7.34
C PHE A 7 -9.35 -6.02 -7.94
N VAL A 8 -8.35 -6.87 -8.15
CA VAL A 8 -8.51 -8.25 -8.60
C VAL A 8 -7.73 -9.18 -7.68
N ASP A 9 -8.14 -10.43 -7.61
CA ASP A 9 -7.40 -11.45 -6.87
C ASP A 9 -6.11 -11.83 -7.61
N VAL A 10 -5.04 -12.04 -6.85
CA VAL A 10 -3.81 -12.66 -7.32
C VAL A 10 -3.82 -14.10 -6.84
N LEU A 11 -4.12 -15.03 -7.76
CA LEU A 11 -4.33 -16.45 -7.42
C LEU A 11 -3.03 -17.20 -7.08
N GLY A 12 -1.89 -16.69 -7.55
CA GLY A 12 -0.58 -17.27 -7.33
C GLY A 12 0.53 -16.32 -7.78
N LEU A 13 1.76 -16.61 -7.35
CA LEU A 13 2.95 -15.85 -7.72
C LEU A 13 3.78 -16.50 -8.83
N ASP A 14 3.32 -17.65 -9.33
CA ASP A 14 3.90 -18.30 -10.50
C ASP A 14 3.60 -17.50 -11.78
N PRO A 15 4.48 -17.53 -12.80
CA PRO A 15 4.31 -16.73 -14.00
C PRO A 15 2.96 -16.92 -14.71
N GLU A 16 2.40 -18.13 -14.68
CA GLU A 16 1.10 -18.43 -15.29
C GLU A 16 -0.06 -17.69 -14.61
N PHE A 17 -0.06 -17.61 -13.28
CA PHE A 17 -1.10 -16.90 -12.53
C PHE A 17 -0.91 -15.39 -12.60
N LEU A 18 0.33 -14.92 -12.59
CA LEU A 18 0.62 -13.49 -12.74
C LEU A 18 0.23 -12.97 -14.13
N ALA A 19 0.31 -13.80 -15.17
CA ALA A 19 -0.15 -13.43 -16.51
C ALA A 19 -1.68 -13.20 -16.59
N MET A 20 -2.46 -13.68 -15.61
CA MET A 20 -3.90 -13.44 -15.52
C MET A 20 -4.25 -12.09 -14.89
N VAL A 21 -3.31 -11.42 -14.22
CA VAL A 21 -3.53 -10.12 -13.59
C VAL A 21 -3.56 -9.03 -14.68
N PRO A 22 -4.65 -8.25 -14.81
CA PRO A 22 -4.73 -7.18 -15.80
C PRO A 22 -3.61 -6.15 -15.61
N SER A 23 -3.08 -5.65 -16.72
CA SER A 23 -2.04 -4.61 -16.72
C SER A 23 -2.57 -3.29 -17.29
N PRO A 24 -2.06 -2.12 -16.84
CA PRO A 24 -1.00 -1.95 -15.83
C PRO A 24 -1.47 -2.18 -14.38
N VAL A 25 -0.52 -2.51 -13.49
CA VAL A 25 -0.77 -2.66 -12.04
C VAL A 25 -0.13 -1.48 -11.30
N ALA A 26 -0.94 -0.73 -10.55
CA ALA A 26 -0.46 0.41 -9.76
C ALA A 26 -0.01 0.03 -8.34
N ALA A 27 -0.66 -0.98 -7.72
CA ALA A 27 -0.38 -1.39 -6.35
C ALA A 27 -0.75 -2.86 -6.11
N VAL A 28 -0.12 -3.47 -5.10
CA VAL A 28 -0.43 -4.81 -4.60
C VAL A 28 -0.67 -4.72 -3.09
N LEU A 29 -1.77 -5.32 -2.62
CA LEU A 29 -2.09 -5.43 -1.20
C LEU A 29 -1.86 -6.88 -0.77
N LEU A 30 -0.98 -7.09 0.21
CA LEU A 30 -0.67 -8.42 0.74
C LEU A 30 -1.28 -8.58 2.13
N LEU A 31 -2.22 -9.52 2.25
CA LEU A 31 -2.73 -9.97 3.55
C LEU A 31 -1.93 -11.20 3.99
N PHE A 32 -1.39 -11.17 5.20
CA PHE A 32 -0.63 -12.28 5.77
C PHE A 32 -0.81 -12.35 7.30
N PRO A 33 -0.62 -13.52 7.92
CA PRO A 33 -0.75 -13.67 9.37
C PRO A 33 0.43 -13.03 10.12
N VAL A 34 0.11 -12.26 11.16
CA VAL A 34 1.10 -11.68 12.08
C VAL A 34 1.40 -12.69 13.17
N SER A 35 2.61 -13.26 13.14
CA SER A 35 3.11 -14.20 14.17
C SER A 35 4.15 -13.54 15.07
N GLY A 36 4.46 -14.14 16.22
CA GLY A 36 5.54 -13.65 17.10
C GLY A 36 6.91 -13.59 16.41
N ASN A 37 7.19 -14.55 15.52
CA ASN A 37 8.41 -14.52 14.70
C ASN A 37 8.43 -13.33 13.74
N TYR A 38 7.29 -13.01 13.13
CA TYR A 38 7.15 -11.83 12.28
C TYR A 38 7.34 -10.53 13.08
N GLU A 39 6.76 -10.43 14.28
CA GLU A 39 6.95 -9.24 15.12
C GLU A 39 8.42 -9.05 15.53
N ASN A 40 9.13 -10.13 15.86
CA ASN A 40 10.56 -10.08 16.16
C ASN A 40 11.38 -9.65 14.93
N PHE A 41 11.04 -10.19 13.76
CA PHE A 41 11.64 -9.79 12.49
C PHE A 41 11.45 -8.30 12.21
N VAL A 42 10.23 -7.77 12.38
CA VAL A 42 9.95 -6.33 12.21
C VAL A 42 10.74 -5.48 13.20
N LYS A 43 10.78 -5.85 14.49
CA LYS A 43 11.54 -5.11 15.51
C LYS A 43 13.03 -5.05 15.15
N GLN A 44 13.62 -6.18 14.79
CA GLN A 44 15.02 -6.27 14.39
C GLN A 44 15.28 -5.40 13.15
N ARG A 45 14.41 -5.50 12.14
CA ARG A 45 14.57 -4.75 10.89
C ARG A 45 14.41 -3.24 11.08
N SER A 46 13.46 -2.81 11.91
CA SER A 46 13.31 -1.39 12.25
C SER A 46 14.54 -0.84 12.95
N HIS A 47 15.12 -1.57 13.90
CA HIS A 47 16.36 -1.16 14.59
C HIS A 47 17.55 -1.05 13.62
N GLU A 48 17.69 -1.99 12.68
CA GLU A 48 18.72 -1.92 11.62
C GLU A 48 18.56 -0.68 10.75
N ILE A 49 17.33 -0.34 10.37
CA ILE A 49 17.03 0.86 9.57
C ILE A 49 17.28 2.14 10.37
N GLU A 50 16.89 2.18 11.65
CA GLU A 50 17.09 3.36 12.51
C GLU A 50 18.57 3.64 12.78
N SER A 51 19.38 2.59 12.92
CA SER A 51 20.83 2.72 13.19
C SER A 51 21.66 2.88 11.92
N GLY A 52 21.33 2.16 10.85
CA GLY A 52 22.06 2.16 9.57
C GLY A 52 21.56 3.17 8.55
N GLY A 53 20.37 3.73 8.77
CA GLY A 53 19.67 4.59 7.81
C GLY A 53 19.05 3.80 6.65
N GLN A 54 18.15 4.47 5.94
CA GLN A 54 17.68 4.07 4.63
C GLN A 54 17.32 5.32 3.82
N VAL A 55 17.37 5.22 2.50
CA VAL A 55 16.88 6.30 1.63
C VAL A 55 15.39 6.07 1.38
N VAL A 56 14.58 7.07 1.70
CA VAL A 56 13.16 7.13 1.37
C VAL A 56 12.94 8.36 0.49
N SER A 57 12.22 8.19 -0.62
CA SER A 57 11.86 9.31 -1.49
C SER A 57 10.85 10.22 -0.79
N ASP A 58 11.04 11.54 -0.88
CA ASP A 58 10.11 12.54 -0.34
C ASP A 58 8.73 12.51 -1.01
N LYS A 59 8.59 11.77 -2.12
CA LYS A 59 7.31 11.55 -2.80
C LYS A 59 6.46 10.46 -2.17
N VAL A 60 7.01 9.67 -1.25
CA VAL A 60 6.29 8.57 -0.61
C VAL A 60 5.32 9.13 0.43
N PHE A 61 4.03 8.89 0.22
CA PHE A 61 3.03 9.12 1.26
C PHE A 61 3.01 7.95 2.24
N PHE A 62 3.23 8.23 3.52
CA PHE A 62 3.17 7.24 4.59
C PHE A 62 2.43 7.78 5.81
N MET A 63 1.64 6.93 6.45
CA MET A 63 0.92 7.25 7.67
C MET A 63 0.88 6.05 8.61
N LYS A 64 1.00 6.31 9.91
CA LYS A 64 0.98 5.27 10.96
C LYS A 64 -0.45 4.80 11.23
N GLN A 65 -0.63 3.50 11.41
CA GLN A 65 -1.89 2.96 11.89
C GLN A 65 -1.99 3.14 13.41
N THR A 66 -2.99 3.87 13.87
CA THR A 66 -3.28 4.08 15.30
C THR A 66 -4.60 3.46 15.75
N ILE A 67 -5.42 2.99 14.79
CA ILE A 67 -6.73 2.38 15.02
C ILE A 67 -6.62 0.86 14.81
N LYS A 68 -7.05 0.09 15.81
CA LYS A 68 -7.06 -1.38 15.73
C LYS A 68 -7.97 -1.84 14.59
N ASN A 69 -7.51 -2.83 13.82
CA ASN A 69 -8.22 -3.43 12.67
C ASN A 69 -8.47 -2.47 11.49
N ALA A 70 -7.82 -1.29 11.44
CA ALA A 70 -7.95 -0.38 10.31
C ALA A 70 -6.99 -0.69 9.14
N CYS A 71 -6.19 -1.76 9.21
CA CYS A 71 -5.11 -2.05 8.25
C CYS A 71 -5.60 -2.11 6.79
N GLY A 72 -6.82 -2.62 6.53
CA GLY A 72 -7.40 -2.61 5.19
C GLY A 72 -7.63 -1.20 4.65
N ALA A 73 -8.21 -0.31 5.46
CA ALA A 73 -8.40 1.09 5.09
C ALA A 73 -7.05 1.82 4.91
N MET A 74 -6.08 1.55 5.78
CA MET A 74 -4.72 2.09 5.69
C MET A 74 -4.03 1.65 4.39
N ALA A 75 -4.13 0.37 4.04
CA ALA A 75 -3.54 -0.19 2.82
C ALA A 75 -4.18 0.42 1.56
N LEU A 76 -5.49 0.66 1.58
CA LEU A 76 -6.18 1.39 0.50
C LEU A 76 -5.70 2.84 0.40
N LEU A 77 -5.57 3.55 1.52
CA LEU A 77 -5.07 4.93 1.48
C LEU A 77 -3.63 5.00 0.96
N HIS A 78 -2.74 4.11 1.42
CA HIS A 78 -1.37 4.04 0.92
C HIS A 78 -1.31 3.71 -0.58
N SER A 79 -2.12 2.76 -1.07
CA SER A 79 -2.11 2.40 -2.47
C SER A 79 -2.58 3.54 -3.37
N LEU A 80 -3.63 4.26 -2.98
CA LEU A 80 -4.18 5.36 -3.76
C LEU A 80 -3.28 6.61 -3.71
N ALA A 81 -2.81 6.98 -2.52
CA ALA A 81 -1.96 8.17 -2.34
C ALA A 81 -0.64 8.09 -3.10
N ASN A 82 -0.06 6.90 -3.20
CA ASN A 82 1.21 6.69 -3.91
C ASN A 82 1.03 6.36 -5.41
N SER A 83 -0.21 6.36 -5.92
CA SER A 83 -0.53 6.04 -7.31
C SER A 83 -1.24 7.16 -8.06
N LEU A 84 -1.27 8.38 -7.51
CA LEU A 84 -2.03 9.51 -8.07
C LEU A 84 -1.65 9.86 -9.52
N ASP A 85 -0.38 9.67 -9.90
CA ASP A 85 0.09 9.91 -11.27
C ASP A 85 -0.51 8.91 -12.29
N GLN A 86 -0.97 7.73 -11.83
CA GLN A 86 -1.52 6.66 -12.67
C GLN A 86 -3.05 6.51 -12.51
N VAL A 87 -3.56 6.76 -11.30
CA VAL A 87 -4.96 6.60 -10.90
C VAL A 87 -5.52 7.99 -10.58
N PRO A 88 -6.02 8.73 -11.58
CA PRO A 88 -6.54 10.08 -11.36
C PRO A 88 -7.87 10.01 -10.60
N PHE A 89 -8.04 10.84 -9.58
CA PHE A 89 -9.31 10.97 -8.84
C PHE A 89 -10.00 12.27 -9.21
N GLU A 90 -11.34 12.26 -9.14
CA GLU A 90 -12.13 13.50 -9.21
C GLU A 90 -11.76 14.41 -8.02
N GLU A 91 -11.71 15.72 -8.29
CA GLU A 91 -11.31 16.76 -7.32
C GLU A 91 -12.21 16.77 -6.07
N ASP A 92 -13.48 16.40 -6.21
CA ASP A 92 -14.44 16.38 -5.12
C ASP A 92 -14.44 15.07 -4.31
N SER A 93 -13.60 14.09 -4.69
CA SER A 93 -13.53 12.79 -4.05
C SER A 93 -13.03 12.88 -2.61
N LEU A 94 -13.53 12.00 -1.74
CA LEU A 94 -13.13 11.95 -0.33
C LEU A 94 -11.63 11.67 -0.15
N VAL A 95 -11.05 10.85 -1.03
CA VAL A 95 -9.62 10.52 -1.00
C VAL A 95 -8.79 11.76 -1.32
N LYS A 96 -9.15 12.51 -2.36
CA LYS A 96 -8.45 13.74 -2.72
C LYS A 96 -8.51 14.78 -1.60
N LYS A 97 -9.70 15.01 -1.04
CA LYS A 97 -9.90 15.89 0.12
C LYS A 97 -9.09 15.47 1.35
N PHE A 98 -8.99 14.16 1.61
CA PHE A 98 -8.18 13.64 2.70
C PHE A 98 -6.70 13.92 2.47
N LEU A 99 -6.18 13.63 1.28
CA LEU A 99 -4.76 13.82 0.95
C LEU A 99 -4.36 15.30 0.91
N ASP A 100 -5.24 16.19 0.46
CA ASP A 100 -4.97 17.63 0.46
C ASP A 100 -4.97 18.24 1.87
N ALA A 101 -5.59 17.57 2.85
CA ALA A 101 -5.67 18.01 4.23
C ALA A 101 -4.55 17.45 5.13
N THR A 102 -3.69 16.57 4.61
CA THR A 102 -2.58 15.90 5.32
C THR A 102 -1.24 16.35 4.79
#